data_AF-A0AA41Y7T2-F1
#
_entry.id   AF-A0AA41Y7T2-F1
#
_cell.length_a   1.000
_cell.length_b   1.000
_cell.length_c   1.000
_cell.angle_alpha   90.00
_cell.angle_beta   90.00
_cell.angle_gamma   90.00
#
_symmetry.space_group_name_H-M   'P 1'
#
loop_
_entity.id
_entity.type
_entity.pdbx_description
1 polymer ?
#
loop_
_entity_poly.entity_id
_entity_poly.type
_entity_poly.pdbx_seq_one_letter_code
_entity_poly.pdbx_strand_id
1 'polypeptide(L)' 'MKQFELKLIVQLFACFSLLSCQTTTAKGGSLKMWYDRPAAVWNEALPVGNGRLGAMIYGDPVNEKIQLNEE' A
#
# COMPACT_ATOMS: atom_id res chain seq x y z
N MET A 1 -23.53 15.70 -42.40
CA MET A 1 -22.81 14.43 -42.16
C MET A 1 -21.62 14.61 -41.23
N LYS A 2 -20.63 15.48 -41.50
CA LYS A 2 -19.46 15.69 -40.62
C LYS A 2 -19.76 16.09 -39.15
N GLN A 3 -20.83 16.86 -38.91
CA GLN A 3 -21.22 17.29 -37.56
C GLN A 3 -21.85 16.18 -36.69
N PHE A 4 -22.36 15.11 -37.33
CA PHE A 4 -22.98 13.98 -36.62
C PHE A 4 -21.90 13.02 -36.11
N GLU A 5 -20.91 12.71 -36.96
CA GLU A 5 -19.73 11.90 -36.60
C GLU A 5 -18.93 12.52 -35.44
N LEU A 6 -18.73 13.85 -35.45
CA LEU A 6 -17.99 14.53 -34.39
C LEU A 6 -18.70 14.45 -33.03
N LYS A 7 -20.03 14.57 -33.01
CA LYS A 7 -20.83 14.42 -31.79
C LYS A 7 -20.78 12.99 -31.25
N LEU A 8 -20.81 12.00 -32.14
CA LEU A 8 -20.74 10.58 -31.78
C LEU A 8 -19.38 10.23 -31.14
N ILE A 9 -18.28 10.74 -31.70
CA ILE A 9 -16.92 10.56 -31.16
C ILE A 9 -16.78 11.21 -29.78
N VAL A 10 -17.26 12.45 -29.61
CA VAL A 10 -17.22 13.16 -28.32
C VAL A 10 -18.03 12.41 -27.25
N GLN A 11 -19.20 11.87 -27.62
CA GLN A 11 -20.06 11.13 -26.69
C GLN A 11 -19.46 9.77 -26.31
N LEU A 12 -18.80 9.08 -27.24
CA LEU A 12 -18.08 7.83 -26.96
C LEU A 12 -16.87 8.07 -26.04
N PHE A 13 -16.11 9.15 -26.26
CA PHE A 13 -15.00 9.53 -25.37
C PHE A 13 -15.48 9.88 -23.95
N ALA A 14 -16.59 10.60 -23.83
CA ALA A 14 -17.19 10.95 -22.53
C ALA A 14 -17.74 9.72 -21.79
N CYS A 15 -18.30 8.73 -22.51
CA CYS A 15 -18.71 7.45 -21.90
C CYS A 15 -17.51 6.62 -21.45
N PHE A 16 -16.38 6.65 -22.18
CA PHE A 16 -15.18 5.91 -21.83
C PHE A 16 -14.51 6.45 -20.56
N SER A 17 -14.54 7.77 -20.34
CA SER A 17 -14.01 8.37 -19.11
C SER A 17 -14.88 8.10 -17.87
N LEU A 18 -16.19 7.97 -18.05
CA LEU A 18 -17.13 7.63 -16.96
C LEU A 18 -17.05 6.14 -16.55
N LEU A 19 -16.65 5.25 -17.46
CA LEU A 19 -16.53 3.81 -17.18
C LEU A 19 -15.27 3.42 -16.37
N SER A 20 -14.32 4.34 -16.20
CA SER A 20 -13.05 4.08 -15.49
C SER A 20 -13.11 4.40 -13.99
N CYS A 21 -14.19 5.00 -13.48
CA CYS A 21 -14.34 5.26 -12.06
C CYS A 21 -14.95 4.04 -11.34
N GLN A 22 -14.16 2.98 -11.17
CA GLN A 22 -14.49 1.93 -10.20
C GLN A 22 -14.17 2.49 -8.81
N THR A 23 -15.18 2.85 -8.04
CA THR A 23 -15.04 3.05 -6.60
C THR A 23 -14.82 1.68 -5.97
N THR A 24 -13.58 1.22 -5.92
CA THR A 24 -13.19 0.10 -5.06
C THR A 24 -13.42 0.56 -3.63
N THR A 25 -14.59 0.27 -3.09
CA THR A 25 -14.87 0.39 -1.66
C THR A 25 -13.90 -0.57 -0.97
N ALA A 26 -12.75 -0.06 -0.56
CA ALA A 26 -11.76 -0.83 0.17
C ALA A 26 -12.45 -1.32 1.44
N LYS A 27 -12.88 -2.60 1.44
CA LYS A 27 -13.22 -3.29 2.68
C LYS A 27 -11.99 -3.10 3.56
N GLY A 28 -12.15 -2.37 4.66
CA GLY A 28 -11.09 -2.02 5.60
C GLY A 28 -10.55 -3.24 6.32
N GLY A 29 -9.93 -4.17 5.59
CA GLY A 29 -9.01 -5.13 6.15
C GLY A 29 -7.82 -4.35 6.66
N SER A 30 -7.43 -4.59 7.91
CA SER A 30 -6.24 -3.95 8.45
C SER A 30 -5.03 -4.39 7.64
N LEU A 31 -4.39 -3.46 6.93
CA LEU A 31 -3.09 -3.69 6.30
C LEU A 31 -2.09 -3.97 7.42
N LYS A 32 -1.84 -5.25 7.67
CA LYS A 32 -0.97 -5.73 8.75
C LYS A 32 0.02 -6.71 8.16
N MET A 33 1.27 -6.56 8.59
CA MET A 33 2.28 -7.59 8.45
C MET A 33 2.28 -8.37 9.77
N TRP A 34 1.93 -9.66 9.72
CA TRP A 34 1.84 -10.55 10.88
C TRP A 34 2.62 -11.83 10.60
N TYR A 35 3.33 -12.32 11.60
CA TYR A 35 4.21 -13.48 11.50
C TYR A 35 4.00 -14.39 12.71
N ASP A 36 4.16 -15.69 12.51
CA ASP A 36 3.95 -16.73 13.53
C ASP A 36 5.24 -17.13 14.26
N ARG A 37 6.36 -16.49 13.95
CA ARG A 37 7.66 -16.73 14.57
C ARG A 37 8.50 -15.46 14.67
N PRO A 38 9.44 -15.38 15.62
CA PRO A 38 10.42 -14.30 15.70
C PRO A 38 11.33 -14.28 14.47
N ALA A 39 11.87 -13.11 14.13
CA ALA A 39 12.89 -12.95 13.10
C ALA A 39 14.22 -13.58 13.54
N ALA A 40 14.86 -14.36 12.67
CA ALA A 40 16.20 -14.87 12.91
C ALA A 40 17.28 -13.94 12.35
N VAL A 41 16.97 -13.26 11.25
CA VAL A 41 17.88 -12.36 10.53
C VAL A 41 17.26 -10.98 10.30
N TRP A 42 18.09 -9.98 9.98
CA TRP A 42 17.66 -8.59 9.82
C TRP A 42 16.55 -8.39 8.78
N ASN A 43 16.60 -9.11 7.66
CA ASN A 43 15.59 -9.02 6.59
C ASN A 43 14.19 -9.49 7.02
N GLU A 44 14.07 -10.23 8.12
CA GLU A 44 12.80 -10.74 8.64
C GLU A 44 12.22 -9.83 9.75
N ALA A 45 13.04 -8.93 10.30
CA ALA A 45 12.63 -8.03 11.37
C ALA A 45 11.72 -6.91 10.84
N LEU A 46 10.82 -6.42 11.69
CA LEU A 46 9.82 -5.42 11.28
C LEU A 46 10.36 -4.00 11.45
N PRO A 47 10.40 -3.18 10.38
CA PRO A 47 10.83 -1.80 10.47
C PRO A 47 9.74 -0.92 11.07
N VAL A 48 10.13 -0.06 12.01
CA VAL A 48 9.31 1.05 12.52
C VAL A 48 10.14 2.32 12.55
N GLY A 49 9.51 3.49 12.43
CA GLY A 49 10.24 4.76 12.48
C GLY A 49 9.33 5.98 12.41
N ASN A 50 9.90 7.13 12.76
CA ASN A 50 9.22 8.43 12.74
C ASN A 50 9.86 9.44 11.76
N GLY A 51 10.74 8.96 10.88
CA GLY A 51 11.49 9.78 9.93
C GLY A 51 12.86 10.25 10.42
N ARG A 52 13.12 10.29 11.74
CA ARG A 52 14.45 10.62 12.32
C ARG A 52 15.09 9.41 13.00
N LEU A 53 14.27 8.65 13.73
CA LEU A 53 14.67 7.41 14.37
C LEU A 53 14.01 6.24 13.66
N GLY A 54 14.78 5.17 13.50
CA GLY A 54 14.32 3.89 12.98
C GLY A 54 14.63 2.76 13.96
N ALA A 55 13.82 1.71 13.93
CA ALA A 55 14.10 0.48 14.65
C ALA A 55 13.66 -0.75 13.86
N MET A 56 14.36 -1.86 14.07
CA MET A 56 14.00 -3.17 13.55
C MET A 56 13.64 -4.08 14.73
N ILE A 57 12.41 -4.61 14.73
CA ILE A 57 11.85 -5.43 15.81
C ILE A 57 11.95 -6.92 15.45
N TYR A 58 12.54 -7.73 16.33
CA TYR A 58 12.75 -9.16 16.06
C TYR A 58 11.63 -10.05 16.62
N GLY A 59 11.00 -9.66 17.73
CA GLY A 59 9.81 -10.35 18.27
C GLY A 59 10.09 -11.66 19.02
N ASP A 60 11.28 -11.84 19.60
CA ASP A 60 11.59 -13.00 20.44
C ASP A 60 11.00 -12.77 21.85
N PRO A 61 10.06 -13.64 22.31
CA PRO A 61 9.38 -13.43 23.59
C PRO A 61 10.27 -13.60 24.82
N VAL A 62 11.43 -14.26 24.70
CA VAL A 62 12.36 -14.51 25.81
C VAL A 62 13.51 -13.51 25.77
N ASN A 63 14.09 -13.27 24.59
CA ASN A 63 15.26 -12.40 24.41
C ASN A 63 15.05 -11.44 23.25
N GLU A 64 14.25 -10.40 23.47
CA GLU A 64 13.96 -9.42 22.44
C GLU A 64 15.22 -8.67 21.99
N LYS A 65 15.34 -8.47 20.67
CA LYS A 65 16.37 -7.63 20.07
C LYS A 65 15.71 -6.52 19.25
N ILE A 66 15.99 -5.29 19.64
CA ILE A 66 15.60 -4.10 18.88
C ILE A 66 16.88 -3.45 18.37
N GLN A 67 17.06 -3.43 17.05
CA GLN A 67 18.15 -2.68 16.43
C GLN A 67 17.69 -1.25 16.19
N LEU A 68 18.50 -0.26 16.57
CA LEU A 68 18.17 1.17 16.43
C LEU A 68 19.03 1.83 15.36
N ASN A 69 18.44 2.82 14.69
CA ASN A 69 19.09 3.71 13.74
C ASN A 69 18.68 5.17 14.03
N GLU A 70 19.60 6.10 13.84
CA GLU A 70 19.39 7.55 13.96
C GLU A 70 20.04 8.24 12.75
N GLU A 71 19.39 9.29 12.26
CA GLU A 71 19.93 10.25 11.30
C GLU A 71 20.52 11.48 12.00
#